data_AF-A0A6G0VZV3-F1
#
_entry.id   AF-A0A6G0VZV3-F1
#
_cell.length_a   1.000
_cell.length_b   1.000
_cell.length_c   1.000
_cell.angle_alpha   90.00
_cell.angle_beta   90.00
_cell.angle_gamma   90.00
#
_symmetry.space_group_name_H-M   'P 1'
#
loop_
_entity.id
_entity.type
_entity.pdbx_description
1 polymer ?
#
loop_
_entity_poly.entity_id
_entity_poly.type
_entity_poly.pdbx_seq_one_letter_code
_entity_poly.pdbx_strand_id
1 'polypeptide(L)'
;PCIITDCGELSSDSNTWNINENDATSDVFPPFPEDWNIQPVDLDVLQICDVLNKIKESGNYFFSCKNYSCARRKYDKVLRYFEWYKSYHKNSKIDLNMLETIQTNTLLNLSTVHLKENNYKIAIELSEQVLNLDCNNGKALFRLGKAFGSLKNYEKAIKYYKQALDIFPDEKNILIELKKVKQAQKQYLVTEKKLYSKMFSS
;
A
#
# COMPACT_ATOMS: atom_id res chain seq x y z
N PRO A 1 -14.66 10.29 -20.09
CA PRO A 1 -15.26 9.75 -21.33
C PRO A 1 -14.54 8.45 -21.69
N CYS A 2 -15.26 7.37 -21.98
CA CYS A 2 -14.64 6.14 -22.49
C CYS A 2 -14.48 6.30 -24.00
N ILE A 3 -13.24 6.28 -24.50
CA ILE A 3 -12.92 6.43 -25.93
C ILE A 3 -11.94 5.33 -26.34
N ILE A 4 -12.12 4.79 -27.54
CA ILE A 4 -11.15 3.89 -28.16
C ILE A 4 -10.02 4.79 -28.69
N THR A 5 -8.87 4.72 -28.05
CA THR A 5 -7.70 5.53 -28.44
C THR A 5 -6.94 4.92 -29.60
N ASP A 6 -7.02 3.61 -29.78
CA ASP A 6 -6.35 2.85 -30.83
C ASP A 6 -7.10 1.54 -31.10
N CYS A 7 -7.10 1.07 -32.34
CA CYS A 7 -7.66 -0.22 -32.76
C CYS A 7 -7.02 -0.71 -34.05
N GLY A 8 -6.95 -2.03 -34.22
CA GLY A 8 -6.42 -2.66 -35.42
C GLY A 8 -6.61 -4.16 -35.41
N GLU A 9 -6.11 -4.82 -36.45
CA GLU A 9 -6.07 -6.28 -36.56
C GLU A 9 -4.67 -6.78 -36.15
N LEU A 10 -4.62 -7.78 -35.28
CA LEU A 10 -3.36 -8.45 -34.96
C LEU A 10 -2.97 -9.34 -36.14
N SER A 11 -1.73 -9.21 -36.62
CA SER A 11 -1.23 -10.10 -37.66
C SER A 11 -1.11 -11.53 -37.12
N SER A 12 -1.47 -12.51 -37.94
CA SER A 12 -1.30 -13.94 -37.63
C SER A 12 0.15 -14.32 -37.31
N ASP A 13 1.09 -13.51 -37.78
CA ASP A 13 2.53 -13.73 -37.64
C ASP A 13 3.09 -13.11 -36.34
N SER A 14 2.31 -12.30 -35.63
CA SER A 14 2.72 -11.79 -34.32
C SER A 14 2.54 -12.89 -33.28
N ASN A 15 3.65 -13.39 -32.73
CA ASN A 15 3.64 -14.35 -31.62
C ASN A 15 3.22 -13.72 -30.28
N THR A 16 2.72 -12.48 -30.26
CA THR A 16 2.45 -11.73 -29.04
C THR A 16 1.10 -11.02 -29.10
N TRP A 17 0.32 -11.16 -28.03
CA TRP A 17 -0.96 -10.45 -27.87
C TRP A 17 -0.79 -8.96 -27.52
N ASN A 18 0.45 -8.52 -27.25
CA ASN A 18 0.82 -7.16 -26.83
C ASN A 18 -0.03 -6.59 -25.66
N ILE A 19 -0.51 -7.47 -24.79
CA ILE A 19 -1.33 -7.13 -23.61
C ILE A 19 -0.50 -6.69 -22.40
N ASN A 20 0.82 -6.90 -22.44
CA ASN A 20 1.72 -6.61 -21.33
C ASN A 20 1.95 -5.10 -21.20
N GLU A 21 2.18 -4.62 -19.97
CA GLU A 21 2.50 -3.21 -19.77
C GLU A 21 3.89 -2.91 -20.38
N ASN A 22 3.95 -1.96 -21.31
CA ASN A 22 5.20 -1.50 -21.94
C ASN A 22 5.55 -0.09 -21.44
N ASP A 23 5.82 0.01 -20.15
CA ASP A 23 6.14 1.27 -19.46
C ASP A 23 7.65 1.44 -19.19
N ALA A 24 8.49 0.69 -19.92
CA ALA A 24 9.94 0.61 -19.77
C ALA A 24 10.43 0.14 -18.38
N THR A 25 9.57 -0.50 -17.59
CA THR A 25 9.95 -1.10 -16.30
C THR A 25 10.19 -2.60 -16.41
N SER A 26 10.61 -3.22 -15.31
CA SER A 26 10.79 -4.68 -15.19
C SER A 26 9.48 -5.48 -15.24
N ASP A 27 8.33 -4.79 -15.18
CA ASP A 27 7.02 -5.42 -15.26
C ASP A 27 6.64 -5.69 -16.72
N VAL A 28 6.88 -6.91 -17.17
CA VAL A 28 6.53 -7.41 -18.51
C VAL A 28 5.28 -8.30 -18.48
N PHE A 29 4.50 -8.26 -17.40
CA PHE A 29 3.37 -9.16 -17.18
C PHE A 29 2.04 -8.52 -17.58
N PRO A 30 1.00 -9.31 -17.91
CA PRO A 30 -0.32 -8.75 -18.19
C PRO A 30 -0.91 -8.03 -16.97
N PRO A 31 -1.84 -7.08 -17.15
CA PRO A 31 -2.48 -6.39 -16.03
C PRO A 31 -3.28 -7.32 -15.11
N PHE A 32 -3.88 -8.37 -15.68
CA PHE A 32 -4.62 -9.40 -14.98
C PHE A 32 -3.91 -10.74 -15.12
N PRO A 33 -3.71 -11.49 -14.02
CA PRO A 33 -2.97 -12.75 -14.06
C PRO A 33 -3.71 -13.85 -14.84
N GLU A 34 -5.02 -13.77 -14.99
CA GLU A 34 -5.83 -14.72 -15.77
C GLU A 34 -5.50 -14.69 -17.26
N ASP A 35 -5.00 -13.56 -17.78
CA ASP A 35 -4.56 -13.41 -19.17
C ASP A 35 -3.13 -13.94 -19.39
N TRP A 36 -2.48 -14.44 -18.34
CA TRP A 36 -1.17 -15.05 -18.47
C TRP A 36 -1.32 -16.48 -19.01
N ASN A 37 -0.60 -16.80 -20.09
CA ASN A 37 -0.60 -18.13 -20.73
C ASN A 37 -0.07 -19.29 -19.86
N ILE A 38 0.14 -19.08 -18.55
CA ILE A 38 0.66 -20.07 -17.59
C ILE A 38 -0.39 -20.29 -16.49
N GLN A 39 -0.67 -21.54 -16.15
CA GLN A 39 -1.57 -21.85 -15.05
C GLN A 39 -0.85 -21.74 -13.69
N PRO A 40 -1.54 -21.31 -12.62
CA PRO A 40 -0.96 -21.19 -11.27
C PRO A 40 -0.32 -22.46 -10.73
N VAL A 41 -0.84 -23.62 -11.15
CA VAL A 41 -0.38 -24.94 -10.70
C VAL A 41 1.00 -25.27 -11.25
N ASP A 42 1.35 -24.69 -12.41
CA ASP A 42 2.64 -24.90 -13.08
C ASP A 42 3.73 -23.94 -12.56
N LEU A 43 3.37 -23.00 -11.68
CA LEU A 43 4.29 -22.02 -11.10
C LEU A 43 4.80 -22.45 -9.73
N ASP A 44 6.12 -22.59 -9.63
CA ASP A 44 6.79 -22.76 -8.35
C ASP A 44 6.75 -21.45 -7.53
N VAL A 45 6.82 -21.59 -6.20
CA VAL A 45 6.80 -20.46 -5.25
C VAL A 45 7.91 -19.45 -5.57
N LEU A 46 9.10 -19.93 -5.93
CA LEU A 46 10.22 -19.07 -6.28
C LEU A 46 9.94 -18.25 -7.56
N GLN A 47 9.28 -18.85 -8.54
CA GLN A 47 8.94 -18.19 -9.79
C GLN A 47 7.90 -17.10 -9.58
N ILE A 48 6.82 -17.38 -8.84
CA ILE A 48 5.82 -16.36 -8.53
C ILE A 48 6.41 -15.26 -7.64
N CYS A 49 7.31 -15.59 -6.70
CA CYS A 49 8.03 -14.59 -5.92
C CYS A 49 8.89 -13.65 -6.80
N ASP A 50 9.57 -14.16 -7.82
CA ASP A 50 10.31 -13.35 -8.79
C ASP A 50 9.39 -12.40 -9.57
N VAL A 51 8.24 -12.91 -10.05
CA VAL A 51 7.21 -12.12 -10.73
C VAL A 51 6.70 -10.98 -9.85
N LEU A 52 6.29 -11.29 -8.62
CA LEU A 52 5.79 -10.29 -7.67
C LEU A 52 6.86 -9.24 -7.34
N ASN A 53 8.12 -9.66 -7.18
CA ASN A 53 9.21 -8.72 -6.93
C ASN A 53 9.46 -7.81 -8.14
N LYS A 54 9.45 -8.31 -9.37
CA LYS A 54 9.59 -7.48 -10.58
C LYS A 54 8.51 -6.42 -10.70
N ILE A 55 7.25 -6.76 -10.39
CA ILE A 55 6.13 -5.81 -10.41
C ILE A 55 6.28 -4.80 -9.26
N LYS A 56 6.64 -5.28 -8.06
CA LYS A 56 6.88 -4.43 -6.88
C LYS A 56 8.03 -3.43 -7.10
N GLU A 57 9.13 -3.85 -7.70
CA GLU A 57 10.26 -2.97 -8.01
C GLU A 57 9.89 -1.90 -9.06
N SER A 58 9.05 -2.25 -10.04
CA SER A 58 8.43 -1.27 -10.94
C SER A 58 7.59 -0.24 -10.16
N GLY A 59 6.81 -0.69 -9.17
CA GLY A 59 6.09 0.21 -8.24
C GLY A 59 7.03 1.12 -7.44
N ASN A 60 8.16 0.59 -6.96
CA ASN A 60 9.19 1.37 -6.23
C ASN A 60 9.81 2.44 -7.14
N TYR A 61 10.08 2.10 -8.40
CA TYR A 61 10.58 3.05 -9.40
C TYR A 61 9.62 4.23 -9.59
N PHE A 62 8.34 3.97 -9.86
CA PHE A 62 7.35 5.05 -9.99
C PHE A 62 7.17 5.86 -8.71
N PHE A 63 7.26 5.21 -7.54
CA PHE A 63 7.21 5.89 -6.26
C PHE A 63 8.39 6.87 -6.09
N SER A 64 9.59 6.46 -6.50
CA SER A 64 10.78 7.32 -6.49
C SER A 64 10.64 8.53 -7.41
N CYS A 65 9.98 8.34 -8.56
CA CYS A 65 9.62 9.41 -9.50
C CYS A 65 8.45 10.29 -9.03
N LYS A 66 7.92 10.07 -7.82
CA LYS A 66 6.72 10.74 -7.27
C LYS A 66 5.45 10.53 -8.11
N ASN A 67 5.44 9.55 -9.02
CA ASN A 67 4.25 9.14 -9.74
C ASN A 67 3.47 8.12 -8.90
N TYR A 68 2.71 8.64 -7.94
CA TYR A 68 1.95 7.82 -6.99
C TYR A 68 0.84 7.00 -7.66
N SER A 69 0.25 7.51 -8.74
CA SER A 69 -0.82 6.81 -9.46
C SER A 69 -0.33 5.52 -10.14
N CYS A 70 0.81 5.57 -10.83
CA CYS A 70 1.43 4.39 -11.44
C CYS A 70 1.97 3.44 -10.36
N ALA A 71 2.62 3.97 -9.32
CA ALA A 71 3.08 3.15 -8.19
C ALA A 71 1.92 2.36 -7.56
N ARG A 72 0.78 3.02 -7.33
CA ARG A 72 -0.45 2.40 -6.82
C ARG A 72 -0.90 1.25 -7.70
N ARG A 73 -1.01 1.48 -9.01
CA ARG A 73 -1.42 0.45 -9.99
C ARG A 73 -0.52 -0.79 -9.93
N LYS A 74 0.80 -0.60 -9.83
CA LYS A 74 1.75 -1.72 -9.72
C LYS A 74 1.60 -2.49 -8.41
N TYR A 75 1.47 -1.81 -7.27
CA TYR A 75 1.24 -2.49 -5.99
C TYR A 75 -0.11 -3.22 -5.94
N ASP A 76 -1.18 -2.62 -6.49
CA ASP A 76 -2.48 -3.27 -6.63
C ASP A 76 -2.37 -4.54 -7.50
N LYS A 77 -1.55 -4.48 -8.57
CA LYS A 77 -1.25 -5.63 -9.43
C LYS A 77 -0.50 -6.74 -8.67
N VAL A 78 0.49 -6.40 -7.83
CA VAL A 78 1.17 -7.40 -6.97
C VAL A 78 0.16 -8.14 -6.09
N LEU A 79 -0.74 -7.41 -5.42
CA LEU A 79 -1.77 -8.03 -4.57
C LEU A 79 -2.72 -8.91 -5.37
N ARG A 80 -3.10 -8.49 -6.59
CA ARG A 80 -3.93 -9.29 -7.50
C ARG A 80 -3.26 -10.61 -7.88
N TYR A 81 -1.99 -10.57 -8.27
CA TYR A 81 -1.22 -11.78 -8.62
C TYR A 81 -1.03 -12.71 -7.41
N PHE A 82 -0.81 -12.13 -6.22
CA PHE A 82 -0.71 -12.91 -4.99
C PHE A 82 -2.03 -13.63 -4.66
N GLU A 83 -3.16 -12.93 -4.69
CA GLU A 83 -4.48 -13.53 -4.42
C GLU A 83 -4.85 -14.58 -5.48
N TRP A 84 -4.54 -14.30 -6.75
CA TRP A 84 -4.69 -15.27 -7.83
C TRP A 84 -3.91 -16.54 -7.52
N TYR A 85 -2.60 -16.47 -7.27
CA TYR A 85 -1.80 -17.65 -6.95
C TYR A 85 -2.32 -18.39 -5.70
N LYS A 86 -2.63 -17.64 -4.64
CA LYS A 86 -3.13 -18.19 -3.37
C LYS A 86 -4.46 -18.94 -3.54
N SER A 87 -5.34 -18.47 -4.41
CA SER A 87 -6.67 -19.08 -4.62
C SER A 87 -6.59 -20.53 -5.15
N TYR A 88 -5.59 -20.84 -5.97
CA TYR A 88 -5.39 -22.19 -6.52
C TYR A 88 -4.61 -23.12 -5.58
N HIS A 89 -3.85 -22.55 -4.63
CA HIS A 89 -3.01 -23.31 -3.69
C HIS A 89 -3.57 -23.38 -2.27
N LYS A 90 -4.85 -23.03 -2.06
CA LYS A 90 -5.50 -22.96 -0.74
C LYS A 90 -5.45 -24.28 0.05
N ASN A 91 -5.45 -25.43 -0.62
CA ASN A 91 -5.41 -26.76 -0.02
C ASN A 91 -4.01 -27.40 -0.02
N SER A 92 -3.01 -26.70 -0.58
CA SER A 92 -1.64 -27.19 -0.71
C SER A 92 -0.84 -26.86 0.54
N LYS A 93 0.01 -27.78 1.02
CA LYS A 93 0.95 -27.55 2.13
C LYS A 93 2.19 -26.76 1.68
N ILE A 94 1.97 -25.67 0.94
CA ILE A 94 3.06 -24.83 0.43
C ILE A 94 3.44 -23.83 1.52
N ASP A 95 4.75 -23.66 1.73
CA ASP A 95 5.24 -22.59 2.60
C ASP A 95 5.06 -21.24 1.89
N LEU A 96 4.10 -20.44 2.37
CA LEU A 96 3.76 -19.13 1.82
C LEU A 96 4.51 -17.99 2.53
N ASN A 97 5.42 -18.27 3.47
CA ASN A 97 6.12 -17.24 4.27
C ASN A 97 6.81 -16.17 3.40
N MET A 98 7.43 -16.59 2.29
CA MET A 98 8.08 -15.67 1.36
C MET A 98 7.08 -14.76 0.65
N LEU A 99 5.92 -15.31 0.28
CA LEU A 99 4.83 -14.57 -0.36
C LEU A 99 4.14 -13.62 0.62
N GLU A 100 3.93 -14.04 1.87
CA GLU A 100 3.38 -13.20 2.94
C GLU A 100 4.33 -12.03 3.30
N THR A 101 5.64 -12.26 3.24
CA THR A 101 6.65 -11.19 3.38
C THR A 101 6.55 -10.17 2.25
N ILE A 102 6.38 -10.63 1.00
CA ILE A 102 6.16 -9.74 -0.15
C ILE A 102 4.83 -9.00 -0.03
N GLN A 103 3.76 -9.68 0.38
CA GLN A 103 2.43 -9.11 0.60
C GLN A 103 2.50 -7.99 1.66
N THR A 104 3.10 -8.28 2.81
CA THR A 104 3.28 -7.33 3.90
C THR A 104 4.02 -6.08 3.43
N ASN A 105 5.17 -6.25 2.75
CA ASN A 105 5.93 -5.12 2.21
C ASN A 105 5.14 -4.31 1.17
N THR A 106 4.33 -4.98 0.34
CA THR A 106 3.49 -4.34 -0.68
C THR A 106 2.36 -3.54 -0.05
N LEU A 107 1.65 -4.10 0.94
CA LEU A 107 0.61 -3.39 1.71
C LEU A 107 1.17 -2.15 2.42
N LEU A 108 2.36 -2.28 3.02
CA LEU A 108 3.11 -1.18 3.62
C LEU A 108 3.39 -0.07 2.56
N ASN A 109 3.92 -0.43 1.39
CA ASN A 109 4.19 0.53 0.32
C ASN A 109 2.91 1.20 -0.21
N LEU A 110 1.86 0.42 -0.46
CA LEU A 110 0.56 0.91 -0.91
C LEU A 110 -0.08 1.86 0.09
N SER A 111 -0.02 1.56 1.39
CA SER A 111 -0.46 2.48 2.46
C SER A 111 0.32 3.81 2.40
N THR A 112 1.62 3.76 2.11
CA THR A 112 2.45 4.97 1.94
C THR A 112 1.99 5.81 0.75
N VAL A 113 1.67 5.15 -0.37
CA VAL A 113 1.13 5.81 -1.57
C VAL A 113 -0.18 6.51 -1.22
N HIS A 114 -1.11 5.84 -0.57
CA HIS A 114 -2.38 6.44 -0.15
C HIS A 114 -2.19 7.61 0.83
N LEU A 115 -1.22 7.54 1.75
CA LEU A 115 -0.85 8.69 2.59
C LEU A 115 -0.36 9.89 1.78
N LYS A 116 0.38 9.66 0.69
CA LYS A 116 0.87 10.71 -0.21
C LYS A 116 -0.23 11.32 -1.08
N GLU A 117 -1.22 10.51 -1.45
CA GLU A 117 -2.41 10.94 -2.17
C GLU A 117 -3.50 11.54 -1.26
N ASN A 118 -3.26 11.65 0.05
CA ASN A 118 -4.23 12.09 1.06
C ASN A 118 -5.46 11.17 1.23
N ASN A 119 -5.37 9.93 0.77
CA ASN A 119 -6.37 8.88 0.90
C ASN A 119 -6.25 8.19 2.27
N TYR A 120 -6.44 8.94 3.36
CA TYR A 120 -6.09 8.50 4.71
C TYR A 120 -6.91 7.29 5.22
N LYS A 121 -8.18 7.15 4.81
CA LYS A 121 -9.02 6.01 5.21
C LYS A 121 -8.47 4.69 4.65
N ILE A 122 -8.15 4.67 3.35
CA ILE A 122 -7.55 3.50 2.70
C ILE A 122 -6.17 3.19 3.31
N ALA A 123 -5.37 4.21 3.62
CA ALA A 123 -4.10 4.01 4.29
C ALA A 123 -4.22 3.35 5.68
N ILE A 124 -5.31 3.63 6.40
CA ILE A 124 -5.65 2.98 7.68
C ILE A 124 -5.97 1.51 7.43
N GLU A 125 -6.92 1.23 6.54
CA GLU A 125 -7.36 -0.14 6.22
C GLU A 125 -6.17 -1.03 5.83
N LEU A 126 -5.29 -0.53 4.95
CA LEU A 126 -4.10 -1.26 4.52
C LEU A 126 -3.08 -1.48 5.65
N SER A 127 -2.92 -0.50 6.55
CA SER A 127 -2.02 -0.66 7.69
C SER A 127 -2.58 -1.61 8.74
N GLU A 128 -3.90 -1.61 8.96
CA GLU A 128 -4.59 -2.56 9.83
C GLU A 128 -4.49 -3.98 9.27
N GLN A 129 -4.59 -4.16 7.95
CA GLN A 129 -4.32 -5.45 7.31
C GLN A 129 -2.90 -5.96 7.61
N VAL A 130 -1.89 -5.08 7.57
CA VAL A 130 -0.53 -5.48 7.96
C VAL A 130 -0.47 -5.86 9.44
N LEU A 131 -1.15 -5.14 10.34
CA LEU A 131 -1.16 -5.50 11.76
C LEU A 131 -1.91 -6.80 12.07
N ASN A 132 -2.83 -7.22 11.20
CA ASN A 132 -3.46 -8.53 11.30
C ASN A 132 -2.50 -9.67 10.93
N LEU A 133 -1.51 -9.40 10.07
CA LEU A 133 -0.45 -10.34 9.70
C LEU A 133 0.72 -10.32 10.70
N ASP A 134 1.14 -9.12 11.11
CA ASP A 134 2.22 -8.86 12.06
C ASP A 134 1.79 -7.75 13.03
N CYS A 135 1.30 -8.17 14.20
CA CYS A 135 0.74 -7.26 15.21
C CYS A 135 1.75 -6.25 15.77
N ASN A 136 3.06 -6.52 15.61
CA ASN A 136 4.14 -5.68 16.09
C ASN A 136 4.87 -4.98 14.93
N ASN A 137 4.21 -4.79 13.79
CA ASN A 137 4.81 -4.09 12.67
C ASN A 137 4.91 -2.58 12.92
N GLY A 138 6.07 -2.11 13.40
CA GLY A 138 6.28 -0.70 13.74
C GLY A 138 6.07 0.27 12.56
N LYS A 139 6.32 -0.17 11.32
CA LYS A 139 6.06 0.64 10.11
C LYS A 139 4.55 0.84 9.89
N ALA A 140 3.73 -0.18 10.08
CA ALA A 140 2.27 -0.07 9.99
C ALA A 140 1.70 0.84 11.09
N LEU A 141 2.17 0.67 12.34
CA LEU A 141 1.79 1.53 13.46
C LEU A 141 2.13 3.01 13.20
N PHE A 142 3.33 3.28 12.68
CA PHE A 142 3.70 4.64 12.27
C PHE A 142 2.77 5.21 11.20
N ARG A 143 2.40 4.41 10.18
CA ARG A 143 1.47 4.84 9.13
C ARG A 143 0.06 5.11 9.64
N LEU A 144 -0.44 4.30 10.57
CA LEU A 144 -1.70 4.57 11.27
C LEU A 144 -1.66 5.87 12.04
N GLY A 145 -0.57 6.09 12.81
CA GLY A 145 -0.35 7.35 13.53
C GLY A 145 -0.45 8.56 12.61
N LYS A 146 0.19 8.46 11.44
CA LYS A 146 0.16 9.51 10.41
C LYS A 146 -1.22 9.71 9.80
N ALA A 147 -1.90 8.64 9.41
CA ALA A 147 -3.23 8.71 8.81
C ALA A 147 -4.28 9.31 9.78
N PHE A 148 -4.32 8.84 11.03
CA PHE A 148 -5.22 9.39 12.05
C PHE A 148 -4.90 10.84 12.38
N GLY A 149 -3.61 11.21 12.41
CA GLY A 149 -3.19 12.59 12.63
C GLY A 149 -3.68 13.52 11.53
N SER A 150 -3.60 13.07 10.27
CA SER A 150 -4.13 13.80 9.11
C SER A 150 -5.66 13.91 9.13
N LEU A 151 -6.36 12.91 9.67
CA LEU A 151 -7.81 12.96 9.92
C LEU A 151 -8.19 13.75 11.18
N LYS A 152 -7.24 14.42 11.84
CA LYS A 152 -7.41 15.17 13.10
C LYS A 152 -7.91 14.31 14.27
N ASN A 153 -7.82 12.98 14.15
CA ASN A 153 -8.04 12.07 15.27
C ASN A 153 -6.74 11.96 16.08
N TYR A 154 -6.43 13.03 16.82
CA TYR A 154 -5.15 13.17 17.49
C TYR A 154 -4.91 12.13 18.59
N GLU A 155 -5.98 11.68 19.25
CA GLU A 155 -5.88 10.65 20.31
C GLU A 155 -5.41 9.31 19.75
N LYS A 156 -6.05 8.81 18.68
CA LYS A 156 -5.61 7.59 18.00
C LYS A 156 -4.20 7.76 17.43
N ALA A 157 -3.91 8.90 16.82
CA ALA A 157 -2.59 9.18 16.27
C ALA A 157 -1.47 9.07 17.33
N ILE A 158 -1.67 9.68 18.50
CA ILE A 158 -0.72 9.60 19.62
C ILE A 158 -0.58 8.17 20.12
N LYS A 159 -1.69 7.42 20.23
CA LYS A 159 -1.67 6.02 20.66
C LYS A 159 -0.78 5.17 19.73
N TYR A 160 -1.01 5.24 18.43
CA TYR A 160 -0.24 4.45 17.46
C TYR A 160 1.22 4.89 17.37
N TYR A 161 1.53 6.18 17.49
CA TYR A 161 2.92 6.62 17.55
C TYR A 161 3.65 6.14 18.80
N LYS A 162 2.98 6.07 19.95
CA LYS A 162 3.59 5.48 21.16
C LYS A 162 3.89 3.99 20.95
N GLN A 163 2.92 3.23 20.42
CA GLN A 163 3.14 1.82 20.08
C GLN A 163 4.28 1.62 19.08
N ALA A 164 4.41 2.50 18.09
CA ALA A 164 5.51 2.46 17.15
C ALA A 164 6.87 2.77 17.81
N LEU A 165 6.91 3.64 18.83
CA LEU A 165 8.11 3.92 19.63
C LEU A 165 8.44 2.76 20.58
N ASP A 166 7.46 1.99 21.03
CA ASP A 166 7.74 0.78 21.84
C ASP A 166 8.56 -0.25 21.02
N ILE A 167 8.40 -0.25 19.68
CA ILE A 167 9.16 -1.10 18.75
C ILE A 167 10.44 -0.41 18.25
N PHE A 168 10.39 0.90 18.00
CA PHE A 168 11.52 1.71 17.55
C PHE A 168 11.77 2.92 18.48
N PRO A 169 12.39 2.71 19.67
CA PRO A 169 12.47 3.73 20.72
C PRO A 169 13.16 5.04 20.30
N ASP A 170 14.17 4.94 19.43
CA ASP A 170 15.02 6.07 19.03
C ASP A 170 14.73 6.59 17.61
N GLU A 171 13.61 6.18 17.00
CA GLU A 171 13.26 6.62 15.65
C GLU A 171 12.83 8.10 15.64
N LYS A 172 13.77 8.97 15.25
CA LYS A 172 13.61 10.42 15.22
C LYS A 172 12.37 10.87 14.45
N ASN A 173 12.02 10.19 13.36
CA ASN A 173 10.86 10.53 12.54
C ASN A 173 9.55 10.38 13.32
N ILE A 174 9.41 9.32 14.13
CA ILE A 174 8.21 9.09 14.95
C ILE A 174 8.10 10.16 16.04
N LEU A 175 9.21 10.49 16.70
CA LEU A 175 9.25 11.54 17.73
C LEU A 175 8.85 12.91 17.18
N ILE A 176 9.33 13.27 15.98
CA ILE A 176 8.98 14.53 15.30
C ILE A 176 7.48 14.58 15.00
N GLU A 177 6.93 13.52 14.40
CA GLU A 177 5.50 13.47 14.06
C GLU A 177 4.61 13.44 15.30
N LEU A 178 5.00 12.71 16.35
CA LEU A 178 4.31 12.71 17.63
C LEU A 178 4.26 14.11 18.26
N LYS A 179 5.38 14.86 18.22
CA LYS A 179 5.44 16.24 18.71
C LYS A 179 4.51 17.15 17.93
N LYS A 180 4.49 17.04 16.59
CA LYS A 180 3.57 17.80 15.72
C LYS A 180 2.11 17.51 16.07
N VAL A 181 1.74 16.25 16.20
CA VAL A 181 0.35 15.85 16.55
C VAL A 181 -0.06 16.36 17.94
N LYS A 182 0.82 16.26 18.95
CA LYS A 182 0.53 16.80 20.29
C LYS A 182 0.33 18.32 20.27
N GLN A 183 1.14 19.05 19.49
CA GLN A 183 0.98 20.49 19.33
C GLN A 183 -0.34 20.84 18.65
N ALA A 184 -0.71 20.12 17.58
CA ALA A 184 -1.99 20.29 16.89
C ALA A 184 -3.18 19.99 17.82
N GLN A 185 -3.12 18.93 18.60
CA GLN A 185 -4.14 18.59 19.60
C GLN A 185 -4.32 19.71 20.63
N LYS A 186 -3.21 20.23 21.18
CA LYS A 186 -3.25 21.33 22.15
C LYS A 186 -3.90 22.58 21.55
N GLN A 187 -3.56 22.92 20.32
CA GLN A 187 -4.15 24.06 19.62
C GLN A 187 -5.65 23.86 19.39
N TYR A 188 -6.06 22.66 18.95
CA TYR A 188 -7.46 22.30 18.76
C TYR A 188 -8.30 22.50 20.04
N LEU A 189 -7.82 21.98 21.18
CA LEU A 189 -8.51 22.13 22.47
C LEU A 189 -8.60 23.59 22.93
N VAL A 190 -7.56 24.39 22.69
CA VAL A 190 -7.58 25.83 23.00
C VAL A 190 -8.61 26.56 22.14
N THR A 191 -8.70 26.23 20.85
CA THR A 191 -9.70 26.84 19.95
C THR A 191 -11.12 26.44 20.33
N GLU A 192 -11.33 25.17 20.66
CA GLU A 192 -12.62 24.63 21.08
C GLU A 192 -13.11 25.31 22.37
N LYS A 193 -12.24 25.42 23.39
CA LYS A 193 -12.57 26.14 24.64
C LYS A 193 -12.98 27.59 24.40
N LYS A 194 -12.28 28.30 23.51
CA LYS A 194 -12.60 29.70 23.14
C LYS A 194 -13.94 29.82 22.40
N LEU A 195 -14.30 28.82 21.59
CA LEU A 195 -15.58 28.80 20.87
C LEU A 195 -16.73 28.61 21.86
N TYR A 196 -16.64 27.62 22.75
CA TYR A 196 -17.66 27.41 23.77
C TYR A 196 -17.82 28.62 24.69
N SER A 197 -16.72 29.24 25.15
CA SER A 197 -16.84 30.42 26.01
C SER A 197 -17.61 31.57 25.35
N LYS A 198 -17.50 31.73 24.03
CA LYS A 198 -18.24 32.76 23.28
C LYS A 198 -19.72 32.40 23.11
N MET A 199 -20.03 31.13 22.90
CA MET A 199 -21.41 30.64 22.74
C MET A 199 -22.23 30.82 24.03
N PHE A 200 -21.63 30.66 25.21
CA PHE A 200 -22.32 30.81 26.50
C PHE A 200 -22.25 32.24 27.08
N SER A 201 -21.45 33.13 26.49
CA SER A 201 -21.37 34.54 26.88
C SER A 201 -22.26 35.46 26.02
N SER A 202 -23.08 34.88 25.14
CA SER A 202 -24.06 35.56 24.28
C SER A 202 -25.46 35.18 24.75
#